data_AF-A0AAV0J4T4-F1
#
_entry.id   AF-A0AAV0J4T4-F1
#
_cell.length_a   1.000
_cell.length_b   1.000
_cell.length_c   1.000
_cell.angle_alpha   90.00
_cell.angle_beta   90.00
_cell.angle_gamma   90.00
#
_symmetry.space_group_name_H-M   'P 1'
#
loop_
_entity.id
_entity.type
_entity.pdbx_description
1 polymer ?
#
loop_
_entity_poly.entity_id
_entity_poly.type
_entity_poly.pdbx_seq_one_letter_code
_entity_poly.pdbx_strand_id
1 'polypeptide(L)'
;KKKVHHFILLRIQEYSVETAIATVVDGDSKLKIDTQHLRDLSFRTGSIFQFIGELLIHPDNEAVLQARVGRNVDGIDLNLYHQSLQLLRQFQADHIRA
;
A
#
# COMPACT_ATOMS: atom_id res chain seq x y z
N LYS A 1 14.73 1.27 17.95
CA LYS A 1 14.59 0.45 16.72
C LYS A 1 14.02 1.34 15.63
N LYS A 2 14.67 1.47 14.46
CA LYS A 2 14.19 2.29 13.34
C LYS A 2 12.99 1.57 12.71
N LYS A 3 11.79 2.16 12.73
CA LYS A 3 10.62 1.59 12.05
C LYS A 3 10.71 1.91 10.56
N VAL A 4 10.51 0.91 9.71
CA VAL A 4 10.48 1.09 8.26
C VAL A 4 9.04 1.25 7.83
N HIS A 5 8.72 2.42 7.27
CA HIS A 5 7.41 2.67 6.68
C HIS A 5 7.43 2.23 5.21
N HIS A 6 6.45 1.44 4.82
CA HIS A 6 6.23 0.99 3.46
C HIS A 6 5.26 1.94 2.77
N PHE A 7 5.62 2.37 1.57
CA PHE A 7 4.78 3.13 0.67
C PHE A 7 4.25 2.20 -0.41
N ILE A 8 2.94 2.06 -0.52
CA ILE A 8 2.29 1.18 -1.50
C ILE A 8 1.14 1.89 -2.19
N LEU A 9 0.94 1.57 -3.48
CA LEU A 9 -0.18 2.06 -4.29
C LEU A 9 -0.91 0.83 -4.83
N LEU A 10 -2.18 0.66 -4.45
CA LEU A 10 -2.94 -0.55 -4.73
C LEU A 10 -4.43 -0.25 -4.98
N ARG A 11 -5.09 -1.14 -5.73
CA ARG A 11 -6.53 -1.06 -6.00
C ARG A 11 -7.34 -1.85 -4.98
N ILE A 12 -8.23 -1.18 -4.25
CA ILE A 12 -9.07 -1.83 -3.25
C ILE A 12 -10.01 -2.83 -3.92
N GLN A 13 -9.97 -4.08 -3.49
CA GLN A 13 -10.87 -5.13 -3.98
C GLN A 13 -12.10 -5.26 -3.08
N GLU A 14 -11.92 -5.15 -1.76
CA GLU A 14 -12.99 -5.23 -0.78
C GLU A 14 -12.67 -4.32 0.41
N TYR A 15 -13.71 -3.86 1.11
CA TYR A 15 -13.55 -3.09 2.34
C TYR A 15 -14.64 -3.47 3.35
N SER A 16 -14.21 -3.82 4.56
CA SER A 16 -15.09 -4.06 5.71
C SER A 16 -15.04 -2.85 6.64
N VAL A 17 -16.19 -2.19 6.79
CA VAL A 17 -16.35 -1.06 7.72
C VAL A 17 -16.27 -1.54 9.18
N GLU A 18 -16.83 -2.72 9.47
CA GLU A 18 -16.87 -3.29 10.82
C GLU A 18 -15.46 -3.56 11.37
N THR A 19 -14.59 -4.13 10.55
CA THR A 19 -13.22 -4.48 10.96
C THR A 19 -12.19 -3.42 10.56
N ALA A 20 -12.59 -2.38 9.85
CA ALA A 20 -11.71 -1.38 9.23
C ALA A 20 -10.58 -2.01 8.38
N ILE A 21 -10.85 -3.15 7.72
CA ILE A 21 -9.89 -3.84 6.86
C ILE A 21 -10.24 -3.63 5.39
N ALA A 22 -9.27 -3.14 4.63
CA ALA A 22 -9.33 -3.18 3.16
C ALA A 22 -8.52 -4.36 2.64
N THR A 23 -9.04 -5.06 1.65
CA THR A 23 -8.36 -6.18 0.99
C THR A 23 -7.92 -5.75 -0.40
N VAL A 24 -6.68 -6.07 -0.73
CA VAL A 24 -6.05 -5.81 -2.02
C VAL A 24 -5.56 -7.14 -2.59
N VAL A 25 -5.76 -7.34 -3.88
CA VAL A 25 -5.47 -8.59 -4.57
C VAL A 25 -4.58 -8.29 -5.77
N ASP A 26 -3.49 -9.05 -5.89
CA ASP A 26 -2.59 -9.05 -7.05
C ASP A 26 -2.29 -10.49 -7.44
N GLY A 27 -2.90 -10.96 -8.53
CA GLY A 27 -2.92 -12.39 -8.88
C GLY A 27 -3.53 -13.23 -7.76
N ASP A 28 -2.81 -14.25 -7.32
CA ASP A 28 -3.21 -15.13 -6.21
C ASP A 28 -2.82 -14.58 -4.83
N SER A 29 -2.07 -13.47 -4.79
CA SER A 29 -1.62 -12.86 -3.53
C SER A 29 -2.66 -11.88 -3.00
N LYS A 30 -2.88 -11.92 -1.69
CA LYS A 30 -3.76 -10.98 -0.98
C LYS A 30 -2.99 -10.26 0.11
N LEU A 31 -3.25 -8.97 0.25
CA LEU A 31 -2.74 -8.15 1.33
C LEU A 31 -3.93 -7.52 2.07
N LYS A 32 -3.89 -7.58 3.41
CA LYS A 32 -4.85 -6.89 4.27
C LYS A 32 -4.26 -5.53 4.66
N ILE A 33 -5.07 -4.48 4.57
CA ILE A 33 -4.72 -3.13 5.00
C ILE A 33 -5.59 -2.78 6.19
N ASP A 34 -4.97 -2.64 7.35
CA ASP A 34 -5.62 -2.13 8.55
C ASP A 34 -5.71 -0.60 8.47
N THR A 35 -6.94 -0.09 8.39
CA THR A 35 -7.27 1.32 8.21
C THR A 35 -7.77 1.99 9.47
N GLN A 36 -7.73 1.33 10.65
CA GLN A 36 -8.32 1.84 11.89
C GLN A 36 -7.79 3.22 12.33
N HIS A 37 -6.57 3.57 11.91
CA HIS A 37 -5.91 4.84 12.24
C HIS A 37 -6.14 5.94 11.20
N LEU A 38 -6.85 5.63 10.11
CA LEU A 38 -7.17 6.57 9.06
C LEU A 38 -8.51 7.23 9.38
N ARG A 39 -8.54 8.57 9.34
CA ARG A 39 -9.76 9.37 9.55
C ARG A 39 -10.19 10.01 8.24
N ASP A 40 -11.49 10.27 8.11
CA ASP A 40 -12.10 11.05 7.03
C ASP A 40 -11.84 10.49 5.61
N LEU A 41 -11.67 9.17 5.47
CA LEU A 41 -11.46 8.49 4.20
C LEU A 41 -12.61 7.52 3.91
N SER A 42 -13.22 7.66 2.74
CA SER A 42 -14.22 6.72 2.23
C SER A 42 -13.55 5.78 1.24
N PHE A 43 -13.40 4.51 1.64
CA PHE A 43 -12.86 3.48 0.75
C PHE A 43 -13.94 3.01 -0.20
N ARG A 44 -13.61 3.04 -1.50
CA ARG A 44 -14.46 2.51 -2.57
C ARG A 44 -13.77 1.33 -3.23
N THR A 45 -14.53 0.27 -3.40
CA THR A 45 -14.11 -0.89 -4.19
C THR A 45 -13.80 -0.46 -5.62
N GLY A 46 -12.68 -0.94 -6.18
CA GLY A 46 -12.18 -0.58 -7.51
C GLY A 46 -11.33 0.69 -7.56
N SER A 47 -11.38 1.54 -6.53
CA SER A 47 -10.54 2.73 -6.44
C SER A 47 -9.11 2.40 -6.04
N ILE A 48 -8.19 3.25 -6.50
CA ILE A 48 -6.76 3.14 -6.22
C ILE A 48 -6.43 4.05 -5.04
N PHE A 49 -5.75 3.46 -4.06
CA PHE A 49 -5.29 4.17 -2.88
C PHE A 49 -3.78 4.03 -2.71
N GLN A 50 -3.18 5.11 -2.25
CA GLN A 50 -1.83 5.14 -1.73
C GLN A 50 -1.87 5.00 -0.21
N PHE A 51 -1.06 4.12 0.34
CA PHE A 51 -0.89 3.93 1.77
C PHE A 51 0.56 4.10 2.18
N ILE A 52 0.76 4.67 3.37
CA ILE A 52 2.02 4.62 4.11
C ILE A 52 1.76 3.97 5.45
N GLY A 53 2.50 2.91 5.76
CA GLY A 53 2.24 2.11 6.94
C GLY A 53 3.38 1.22 7.38
N GLU A 54 3.15 0.46 8.43
CA GLU A 54 4.06 -0.57 8.91
C GLU A 54 3.56 -1.93 8.44
N LEU A 55 4.42 -2.74 7.83
CA LEU A 55 4.06 -4.09 7.43
C LEU A 55 4.29 -5.04 8.61
N LEU A 56 3.24 -5.70 9.06
CA LEU A 56 3.28 -6.74 10.09
C LEU A 56 3.08 -8.10 9.43
N ILE A 57 3.93 -9.06 9.79
CA ILE A 57 3.79 -10.45 9.36
C ILE A 57 3.42 -11.25 10.59
N HIS A 58 2.24 -11.84 10.57
CA HIS A 58 1.73 -12.66 11.65
C HIS A 58 2.33 -14.08 11.61
N PRO A 59 2.28 -14.84 12.71
CA PRO A 59 2.86 -16.19 12.79
C PRO A 59 2.27 -17.21 11.82
N ASP A 60 1.06 -16.96 11.34
CA ASP A 60 0.35 -17.71 10.29
C ASP A 60 0.78 -17.31 8.86
N ASN A 61 1.83 -16.49 8.75
CA ASN A 61 2.32 -15.91 7.50
C ASN A 61 1.33 -14.98 6.80
N GLU A 62 0.31 -14.49 7.52
CA GLU A 62 -0.54 -13.41 7.02
C GLU A 62 0.17 -12.06 7.15
N ALA A 63 0.24 -11.33 6.04
CA ALA A 63 0.77 -9.98 6.00
C ALA A 63 -0.37 -8.95 6.15
N VAL A 64 -0.20 -8.01 7.08
CA VAL A 64 -1.12 -6.89 7.31
C VAL A 64 -0.34 -5.59 7.29
N LEU A 65 -0.72 -4.64 6.42
CA LEU A 65 -0.20 -3.28 6.49
C LEU A 65 -1.03 -2.46 7.48
N GLN A 66 -0.43 -2.01 8.57
CA GLN A 66 -1.01 -1.00 9.44
C GLN A 66 -0.84 0.39 8.82
N ALA A 67 -1.89 0.89 8.17
CA ALA A 67 -1.85 2.18 7.52
C ALA A 67 -1.83 3.33 8.55
N ARG A 68 -0.97 4.32 8.29
CA ARG A 68 -0.87 5.57 9.03
C ARG A 68 -1.29 6.77 8.18
N VAL A 69 -1.11 6.65 6.86
CA VAL A 69 -1.60 7.61 5.87
C VAL A 69 -2.30 6.83 4.76
N GLY A 70 -3.42 7.36 4.27
CA GLY A 70 -4.15 6.85 3.13
C GLY A 70 -4.59 8.00 2.22
N ARG A 71 -4.53 7.82 0.90
CA ARG A 71 -4.99 8.82 -0.08
C ARG A 71 -5.62 8.13 -1.28
N ASN A 72 -6.82 8.56 -1.67
CA ASN A 72 -7.39 8.19 -2.96
C ASN A 72 -6.57 8.86 -4.07
N VAL A 73 -6.14 8.06 -5.04
CA VAL A 73 -5.33 8.51 -6.18
C VAL A 73 -5.97 8.07 -7.50
N ASP A 74 -7.30 8.00 -7.53
CA ASP A 74 -8.03 7.75 -8.77
C ASP A 74 -7.67 8.82 -9.82
N GLY A 75 -7.36 8.37 -11.04
CA GLY A 75 -6.88 9.25 -12.12
C GLY A 75 -5.36 9.39 -12.20
N ILE A 76 -4.58 8.75 -11.33
CA ILE A 76 -3.12 8.64 -11.53
C ILE A 76 -2.81 7.81 -12.78
N ASP A 77 -1.84 8.26 -13.58
CA ASP A 77 -1.28 7.45 -14.66
C ASP A 77 -0.35 6.38 -14.06
N LEU A 78 -0.86 5.15 -13.98
CA LEU A 78 -0.13 4.02 -13.44
C LEU A 78 1.13 3.67 -14.26
N ASN A 79 1.09 3.83 -15.58
CA ASN A 79 2.22 3.52 -16.43
C ASN A 79 3.39 4.47 -16.13
N LEU A 80 3.10 5.78 -16.07
CA LEU A 80 4.11 6.78 -15.75
C LEU A 80 4.64 6.61 -14.32
N TYR A 81 3.77 6.27 -13.37
CA TYR A 81 4.18 5.96 -12.01
C TYR A 81 5.16 4.78 -11.96
N HIS A 82 4.87 3.68 -12.66
CA HIS A 82 5.76 2.51 -12.71
C HIS A 82 7.11 2.83 -13.37
N GLN A 83 7.11 3.58 -14.47
CA GLN A 83 8.34 4.04 -15.13
C GLN A 83 9.19 4.92 -14.20
N SER A 84 8.56 5.85 -13.48
CA SER A 84 9.24 6.72 -12.52
C SER A 84 9.87 5.93 -11.38
N LEU A 85 9.18 4.90 -10.85
CA LEU A 85 9.74 4.01 -9.83
C LEU A 85 10.91 3.17 -10.34
N GLN A 86 10.87 2.73 -11.60
CA GLN A 86 12.00 2.02 -12.21
C GLN A 86 13.24 2.90 -12.28
N LEU A 87 13.10 4.15 -12.76
CA LEU A 87 14.19 5.11 -12.81
C LEU A 87 14.76 5.40 -11.41
N LEU A 88 13.89 5.61 -10.42
CA LEU A 88 14.32 5.83 -9.03
C LEU A 88 15.14 4.65 -8.49
N ARG A 89 14.67 3.42 -8.69
CA ARG A 89 15.38 2.22 -8.23
C ARG A 89 16.73 2.05 -8.94
N GLN A 90 16.80 2.35 -10.24
CA GLN A 90 18.04 2.30 -11.00
C GLN A 90 19.06 3.31 -10.43
N PHE A 91 18.65 4.57 -10.28
CA PHE A 91 19.49 5.61 -9.68
C PHE A 91 19.97 5.22 -8.28
N GLN A 92 19.07 4.74 -7.42
CA GLN A 92 19.44 4.28 -6.08
C GLN A 92 20.42 3.10 -6.12
N ALA A 93 20.22 2.13 -7.01
CA ALA A 93 21.13 0.99 -7.13
C ALA A 93 22.54 1.41 -7.57
N ASP A 94 22.64 2.42 -8.44
CA ASP A 94 23.91 2.95 -8.95
C ASP A 94 24.65 3.78 -7.89
N HIS A 95 23.92 4.50 -7.03
CA HIS A 95 24.50 5.42 -6.04
C HIS A 95 24.59 4.90 -4.61
N ILE A 96 23.89 3.82 -4.25
CA ILE A 96 23.98 3.18 -2.91
C ILE A 96 25.09 2.11 -2.89
N ARG A 97 25.56 1.64 -4.06
CA ARG A 97 26.67 0.68 -4.18
C ARG A 97 28.06 1.32 -4.27
N ALA A 98 28.16 2.64 -4.27
CA ALA A 98 29.41 3.41 -4.25
C ALA A 98 29.72 3.91 -2.84
#